data_AF-A0A954XKU1-F1
#
_entry.id   AF-A0A954XKU1-F1
#
_cell.length_a   1.000
_cell.length_b   1.000
_cell.length_c   1.000
_cell.angle_alpha   90.00
_cell.angle_beta   90.00
_cell.angle_gamma   90.00
#
_symmetry.space_group_name_H-M   'P 1'
#
loop_
_entity.id
_entity.type
_entity.pdbx_description
1 polymer ?
#
loop_
_entity_poly.entity_id
_entity_poly.type
_entity_poly.pdbx_seq_one_letter_code
_entity_poly.pdbx_strand_id
1 'polypeptide(L)'
;PGIRRLVREAAESLAQQGAIVETYEPDGTRELVELYMALAGADGGADARRMLRGSEVDPRLKRMAWLAGLNRPTRMMLAKSLRMRGQHMLADMLSSLGPLSADRYWQLTERMSSAVRRIEKKWHQHGFDVLLMPPHGLPAMPHRKPIDLLAAASYAFVPNLLGWPAGVVSLSRVR
;
A
#
# COMPACT_ATOMS: atom_id res chain seq x y z
N PRO A 1 -14.16 -6.35 10.11
CA PRO A 1 -15.62 -6.63 10.03
C PRO A 1 -16.45 -5.42 9.59
N GLY A 2 -16.39 -4.29 10.33
CA GLY A 2 -17.16 -3.09 10.01
C GLY A 2 -16.89 -2.52 8.61
N ILE A 3 -15.62 -2.39 8.21
CA ILE A 3 -15.23 -1.87 6.89
C ILE A 3 -15.78 -2.75 5.76
N ARG A 4 -15.64 -4.08 5.88
CA ARG A 4 -16.19 -5.03 4.90
C ARG A 4 -17.72 -4.89 4.77
N ARG A 5 -18.41 -4.73 5.90
CA ARG A 5 -19.87 -4.52 5.92
C ARG A 5 -20.24 -3.22 5.20
N LEU A 6 -19.56 -2.11 5.50
CA LEU A 6 -19.84 -0.81 4.88
C LEU A 6 -19.59 -0.82 3.37
N VAL A 7 -18.55 -1.50 2.88
CA VAL A 7 -18.33 -1.63 1.43
C VAL A 7 -19.47 -2.41 0.76
N ARG A 8 -20.00 -3.46 1.41
CA ARG A 8 -21.14 -4.22 0.90
C ARG A 8 -22.44 -3.40 0.91
N GLU A 9 -22.72 -2.71 2.01
CA GLU A 9 -23.89 -1.82 2.12
C GLU A 9 -23.84 -0.71 1.06
N ALA A 10 -22.65 -0.15 0.79
CA ALA A 10 -22.46 0.84 -0.27
C ALA A 10 -22.72 0.26 -1.67
N ALA A 11 -22.20 -0.93 -1.95
CA ALA A 11 -22.43 -1.66 -3.19
C ALA A 11 -23.94 -1.94 -3.40
N GLU A 12 -24.63 -2.44 -2.36
CA GLU A 12 -26.07 -2.69 -2.40
C GLU A 12 -26.87 -1.39 -2.64
N SER A 13 -26.49 -0.29 -1.99
CA SER A 13 -27.14 1.01 -2.19
C SER A 13 -26.94 1.52 -3.63
N LEU A 14 -25.78 1.34 -4.23
CA LEU A 14 -25.54 1.72 -5.63
C LEU A 14 -26.38 0.86 -6.59
N ALA A 15 -26.48 -0.45 -6.33
CA ALA A 15 -27.32 -1.35 -7.12
C ALA A 15 -28.80 -0.96 -7.08
N GLN A 16 -29.33 -0.55 -5.91
CA GLN A 16 -30.70 -0.07 -5.76
C GLN A 16 -30.97 1.23 -6.55
N GLN A 17 -29.94 2.02 -6.82
CA GLN A 17 -30.02 3.23 -7.64
C GLN A 17 -29.78 2.96 -9.14
N GLY A 18 -29.67 1.70 -9.54
CA GLY A 18 -29.55 1.28 -10.94
C GLY A 18 -28.12 1.04 -11.42
N ALA A 19 -27.11 1.08 -10.55
CA ALA A 19 -25.75 0.71 -10.93
C ALA A 19 -25.61 -0.82 -11.12
N ILE A 20 -24.81 -1.25 -12.10
CA ILE A 20 -24.41 -2.65 -12.23
C ILE A 20 -23.21 -2.87 -11.32
N VAL A 21 -23.35 -3.80 -10.37
CA VAL A 21 -22.31 -4.08 -9.38
C VAL A 21 -21.76 -5.48 -9.58
N GLU A 22 -20.46 -5.55 -9.86
CA GLU A 22 -19.73 -6.79 -10.04
C GLU A 22 -18.64 -6.94 -8.98
N THR A 23 -18.40 -8.18 -8.54
CA THR A 23 -17.24 -8.47 -7.69
C THR A 23 -16.01 -8.54 -8.57
N TYR A 24 -15.06 -7.64 -8.33
CA TYR A 24 -13.79 -7.61 -9.04
C TYR A 24 -12.63 -7.87 -8.07
N GLU A 25 -11.84 -8.89 -8.36
CA GLU A 25 -10.57 -9.15 -7.69
C GLU A 25 -9.42 -8.76 -8.63
N PRO A 26 -8.73 -7.64 -8.38
CA PRO A 26 -7.63 -7.23 -9.25
C PRO A 26 -6.48 -8.24 -9.14
N ASP A 27 -5.98 -8.68 -10.29
CA ASP A 27 -4.78 -9.50 -10.33
C ASP A 27 -3.55 -8.71 -9.86
N GLY A 28 -2.63 -9.39 -9.17
CA GLY A 28 -1.34 -8.79 -8.83
C GLY A 28 -1.39 -7.72 -7.72
N THR A 29 -2.44 -7.67 -6.90
CA THR A 29 -2.49 -6.73 -5.74
C THR A 29 -1.26 -6.81 -4.84
N ARG A 30 -0.72 -8.02 -4.62
CA ARG A 30 0.54 -8.21 -3.89
C ARG A 30 1.74 -7.63 -4.63
N GLU A 31 1.82 -7.84 -5.95
CA GLU A 31 2.87 -7.26 -6.80
C GLU A 31 2.85 -5.73 -6.71
N LEU A 32 1.67 -5.11 -6.77
CA LEU A 32 1.51 -3.66 -6.61
C LEU A 32 2.05 -3.18 -5.26
N VAL A 33 1.66 -3.83 -4.16
CA VAL A 33 2.16 -3.46 -2.83
C VAL A 33 3.69 -3.59 -2.76
N GLU A 34 4.26 -4.65 -3.31
CA GLU A 34 5.71 -4.86 -3.34
C GLU A 34 6.43 -3.78 -4.18
N LEU A 35 5.90 -3.45 -5.37
CA LEU A 35 6.42 -2.40 -6.23
C LEU A 35 6.35 -1.01 -5.58
N TYR A 36 5.23 -0.68 -4.95
CA TYR A 36 5.06 0.57 -4.23
C TYR A 36 6.12 0.70 -3.13
N MET A 37 6.27 -0.32 -2.30
CA MET A 37 7.25 -0.30 -1.20
C MET A 37 8.68 -0.19 -1.72
N ALA A 38 9.03 -0.90 -2.79
CA ALA A 38 10.37 -0.85 -3.37
C ALA A 38 10.70 0.51 -3.98
N LEU A 39 9.76 1.10 -4.73
CA LEU A 39 9.95 2.40 -5.40
C LEU A 39 9.91 3.56 -4.40
N ALA A 40 8.94 3.57 -3.48
CA ALA A 40 8.85 4.61 -2.45
C ALA A 40 10.05 4.61 -1.48
N GLY A 41 10.67 3.45 -1.27
CA GLY A 41 11.86 3.27 -0.43
C GLY A 41 13.18 3.24 -1.19
N ALA A 42 13.21 3.62 -2.48
CA ALA A 42 14.32 3.36 -3.40
C ALA A 42 15.67 3.95 -2.98
N ASP A 43 15.67 5.02 -2.20
CA ASP A 43 16.87 5.70 -1.71
C ASP A 43 17.31 5.23 -0.31
N GLY A 44 16.62 4.24 0.25
CA GLY A 44 16.84 3.75 1.61
C GLY A 44 16.59 4.81 2.68
N GLY A 45 15.69 5.77 2.43
CA GLY A 45 15.35 6.86 3.34
C GLY A 45 16.42 7.95 3.45
N ALA A 46 17.33 8.05 2.47
CA ALA A 46 18.37 9.07 2.45
C ALA A 46 17.79 10.48 2.41
N ASP A 47 16.75 10.69 1.61
CA ASP A 47 16.06 11.95 1.45
C ASP A 47 15.26 12.33 2.69
N ALA A 48 14.53 11.36 3.26
CA ALA A 48 13.87 11.54 4.55
C ALA A 48 14.87 11.96 5.64
N ARG A 49 16.06 11.32 5.71
CA ARG A 49 17.11 11.73 6.66
C ARG A 49 17.67 13.12 6.38
N ARG A 50 17.72 13.57 5.12
CA ARG A 50 18.12 14.94 4.74
C ARG A 50 17.09 15.96 5.20
N MET A 51 15.81 15.73 4.90
CA MET A 51 14.70 16.62 5.25
C MET A 51 14.58 16.82 6.77
N LEU A 52 14.90 15.78 7.55
CA LEU A 52 14.79 15.81 9.01
C LEU A 52 16.00 16.45 9.72
N ARG A 53 17.08 16.83 9.01
CA ARG A 53 18.28 17.40 9.65
C ARG A 53 17.94 18.73 10.33
N GLY A 54 18.42 18.88 11.57
CA GLY A 54 18.24 20.11 12.34
C GLY A 54 16.83 20.33 12.91
N SER A 55 15.92 19.37 12.74
CA SER A 55 14.55 19.43 13.26
C SER A 55 14.35 18.54 14.49
N GLU A 56 13.32 18.84 15.28
CA GLU A 56 12.80 17.89 16.26
C GLU A 56 12.01 16.79 15.53
N VAL A 57 12.45 15.54 15.67
CA VAL A 57 11.89 14.40 14.94
C VAL A 57 11.18 13.45 15.87
N ASP A 58 9.90 13.16 15.60
CA ASP A 58 9.15 12.11 16.31
C ASP A 58 9.93 10.77 16.23
N PRO A 59 10.11 10.04 17.35
CA PRO A 59 10.82 8.76 17.38
C PRO A 59 10.35 7.74 16.33
N ARG A 60 9.09 7.78 15.92
CA ARG A 60 8.51 6.90 14.90
C ARG A 60 9.07 7.18 13.52
N LEU A 61 9.22 8.46 13.16
CA LEU A 61 9.84 8.85 11.90
C LEU A 61 11.32 8.47 11.88
N LYS A 62 12.03 8.60 13.02
CA LYS A 62 13.40 8.08 13.18
C LYS A 62 13.45 6.57 12.93
N ARG A 63 12.53 5.81 13.53
CA ARG A 63 12.44 4.35 13.34
C ARG A 63 12.17 3.98 11.89
N MET A 64 11.29 4.69 11.20
CA MET A 64 10.98 4.47 9.79
C MET A 64 12.22 4.73 8.90
N ALA A 65 12.87 5.87 9.07
CA ALA A 65 14.08 6.22 8.31
C ALA A 65 15.23 5.24 8.58
N TRP A 66 15.34 4.72 9.81
CA TRP A 66 16.30 3.68 10.16
C TRP A 66 15.97 2.34 9.48
N LEU A 67 14.72 1.87 9.54
CA LEU A 67 14.28 0.64 8.88
C LEU A 67 14.52 0.67 7.36
N ALA A 68 14.25 1.81 6.72
CA ALA A 68 14.50 2.00 5.29
C ALA A 68 15.99 1.91 4.92
N GLY A 69 16.88 2.33 5.83
CA GLY A 69 18.33 2.34 5.63
C GLY A 69 19.04 1.02 5.95
N LEU A 70 18.32 -0.02 6.39
CA LEU A 70 18.93 -1.31 6.70
C LEU A 70 19.57 -1.95 5.48
N ASN A 71 20.76 -2.52 5.67
CA ASN A 71 21.39 -3.34 4.64
C ASN A 71 20.56 -4.61 4.37
N ARG A 72 20.80 -5.25 3.21
CA ARG A 72 20.00 -6.39 2.76
C ARG A 72 20.04 -7.57 3.74
N PRO A 73 21.20 -8.05 4.25
CA PRO A 73 21.23 -9.19 5.16
C PRO A 73 20.42 -8.98 6.45
N THR A 74 20.61 -7.83 7.13
CA THR A 74 19.89 -7.51 8.36
C THR A 74 18.39 -7.42 8.11
N ARG A 75 17.99 -6.79 7.01
CA ARG A 75 16.58 -6.67 6.62
C ARG A 75 15.93 -8.03 6.35
N MET A 76 16.62 -8.92 5.64
CA MET A 76 16.11 -10.28 5.37
C MET A 76 15.98 -11.12 6.64
N MET A 77 16.90 -10.96 7.60
CA MET A 77 16.82 -11.62 8.90
C MET A 77 15.59 -11.14 9.70
N LEU A 78 15.36 -9.83 9.75
CA LEU A 78 14.17 -9.26 10.40
C LEU A 78 12.88 -9.70 9.70
N ALA A 79 12.83 -9.70 8.38
CA ALA A 79 11.68 -10.19 7.64
C ALA A 79 11.41 -11.67 7.92
N LYS A 80 12.44 -12.51 8.01
CA LYS A 80 12.30 -13.92 8.42
C LYS A 80 11.70 -14.03 9.82
N SER A 81 12.16 -13.22 10.77
CA SER A 81 11.59 -13.15 12.13
C SER A 81 10.10 -12.79 12.12
N LEU A 82 9.72 -11.78 11.31
CA LEU A 82 8.31 -11.39 11.14
C LEU A 82 7.46 -12.52 10.56
N ARG A 83 7.95 -13.25 9.54
CA ARG A 83 7.25 -14.41 8.98
C ARG A 83 7.03 -15.51 10.02
N MET A 84 8.04 -15.80 10.85
CA MET A 84 7.92 -16.79 11.93
C MET A 84 6.89 -16.39 12.99
N ARG A 85 6.59 -15.09 13.14
CA ARG A 85 5.56 -14.55 14.02
C ARG A 85 4.20 -14.37 13.33
N GLY A 86 4.02 -14.92 12.13
CA GLY A 86 2.78 -14.82 11.35
C GLY A 86 2.55 -13.47 10.65
N GLN A 87 3.52 -12.55 10.69
CA GLN A 87 3.39 -11.21 10.10
C GLN A 87 3.87 -11.20 8.64
N HIS A 88 3.25 -12.02 7.79
CA HIS A 88 3.69 -12.23 6.41
C HIS A 88 3.69 -10.96 5.57
N MET A 89 2.60 -10.19 5.58
CA MET A 89 2.49 -8.96 4.78
C MET A 89 3.52 -7.90 5.18
N LEU A 90 3.75 -7.71 6.48
CA LEU A 90 4.80 -6.80 6.98
C LEU A 90 6.20 -7.29 6.61
N ALA A 91 6.44 -8.60 6.66
CA ALA A 91 7.71 -9.18 6.25
C ALA A 91 7.98 -8.98 4.76
N ASP A 92 6.95 -9.10 3.92
CA ASP A 92 7.06 -8.90 2.47
C ASP A 92 7.33 -7.43 2.15
N MET A 93 6.59 -6.51 2.78
CA MET A 93 6.85 -5.07 2.70
C MET A 93 8.28 -4.73 3.14
N LEU A 94 8.73 -5.25 4.28
CA LEU A 94 10.09 -5.03 4.79
C LEU A 94 11.14 -5.61 3.83
N SER A 95 10.90 -6.76 3.23
CA SER A 95 11.83 -7.40 2.29
C SER A 95 12.02 -6.55 1.03
N SER A 96 10.98 -5.85 0.60
CA SER A 96 10.96 -4.99 -0.61
C SER A 96 11.58 -3.61 -0.42
N LEU A 97 11.71 -3.12 0.82
CA LEU A 97 12.36 -1.83 1.12
C LEU A 97 13.86 -1.87 0.84
N GLY A 98 14.51 -0.70 0.77
CA GLY A 98 15.96 -0.55 0.82
C GLY A 98 16.55 0.27 -0.33
N PRO A 99 17.81 0.70 -0.18
CA PRO A 99 18.50 1.43 -1.24
C PRO A 99 18.66 0.55 -2.48
N LEU A 100 18.33 1.14 -3.64
CA LEU A 100 18.42 0.53 -4.95
C LEU A 100 19.59 1.14 -5.74
N SER A 101 20.20 0.33 -6.60
CA SER A 101 21.04 0.87 -7.69
C SER A 101 20.14 1.50 -8.76
N ALA A 102 20.73 2.38 -9.58
CA ALA A 102 20.01 2.97 -10.72
C ALA A 102 19.45 1.89 -11.66
N ASP A 103 20.23 0.86 -12.00
CA ASP A 103 19.78 -0.28 -12.81
C ASP A 103 18.54 -0.98 -12.20
N ARG A 104 18.57 -1.30 -10.90
CA ARG A 104 17.44 -1.95 -10.23
C ARG A 104 16.23 -1.04 -10.14
N TYR A 105 16.43 0.26 -9.96
CA TYR A 105 15.36 1.24 -10.01
C TYR A 105 14.67 1.24 -11.38
N TRP A 106 15.43 1.33 -12.49
CA TRP A 106 14.89 1.27 -13.85
C TRP A 106 14.12 -0.01 -14.16
N GLN A 107 14.63 -1.16 -13.71
CA GLN A 107 13.92 -2.43 -13.85
C GLN A 107 12.59 -2.45 -13.07
N LEU A 108 12.55 -1.85 -11.88
CA LEU A 108 11.33 -1.78 -11.08
C LEU A 108 10.32 -0.79 -11.64
N THR A 109 10.76 0.33 -12.19
CA THR A 109 9.86 1.27 -12.88
C THR A 109 9.24 0.64 -14.11
N GLU A 110 10.01 -0.10 -14.92
CA GLU A 110 9.47 -0.81 -16.08
C GLU A 110 8.47 -1.91 -15.68
N ARG A 111 8.77 -2.65 -14.60
CA ARG A 111 7.83 -3.63 -14.03
C ARG A 111 6.54 -2.96 -13.56
N MET A 112 6.63 -1.80 -12.91
CA MET A 112 5.48 -1.01 -12.48
C MET A 112 4.65 -0.54 -13.68
N SER A 113 5.26 0.07 -14.68
CA SER A 113 4.55 0.47 -15.91
C SER A 113 3.89 -0.71 -16.62
N SER A 114 4.57 -1.86 -16.65
CA SER A 114 3.99 -3.09 -17.20
C SER A 114 2.81 -3.63 -16.38
N ALA A 115 2.86 -3.54 -15.05
CA ALA A 115 1.74 -3.93 -14.18
C ALA A 115 0.53 -3.01 -14.37
N VAL A 116 0.75 -1.70 -14.41
CA VAL A 116 -0.30 -0.70 -14.67
C VAL A 116 -0.98 -0.98 -16.02
N ARG A 117 -0.20 -1.12 -17.10
CA ARG A 117 -0.75 -1.43 -18.45
C ARG A 117 -1.58 -2.71 -18.48
N ARG A 118 -1.16 -3.76 -17.75
CA ARG A 118 -1.93 -5.02 -17.65
C ARG A 118 -3.27 -4.80 -16.94
N ILE A 119 -3.28 -4.05 -15.85
CA ILE A 119 -4.47 -3.77 -15.05
C ILE A 119 -5.44 -2.90 -15.84
N GLU A 120 -4.97 -1.81 -16.46
CA GLU A 120 -5.78 -0.92 -17.29
C GLU A 120 -6.40 -1.67 -18.48
N LYS A 121 -5.62 -2.54 -19.14
CA LYS A 121 -6.15 -3.36 -20.23
C LYS A 121 -7.33 -4.23 -19.75
N LYS A 122 -7.20 -4.89 -18.59
CA LYS A 122 -8.29 -5.70 -18.03
C LYS A 122 -9.48 -4.84 -17.61
N TRP A 123 -9.22 -3.71 -16.95
CA TRP A 123 -10.23 -2.74 -16.58
C TRP A 123 -11.10 -2.32 -17.77
N HIS A 124 -10.47 -1.96 -18.89
CA HIS A 124 -11.18 -1.60 -20.12
C HIS A 124 -11.91 -2.77 -20.78
N GLN A 125 -11.37 -4.00 -20.71
CA GLN A 125 -12.04 -5.20 -21.22
C GLN A 125 -13.33 -5.53 -20.47
N HIS A 126 -13.35 -5.28 -19.16
CA HIS A 126 -14.56 -5.41 -18.35
C HIS A 126 -15.55 -4.26 -18.56
N GLY A 127 -15.09 -3.10 -19.05
CA GLY A 127 -15.95 -1.92 -19.23
C GLY A 127 -16.35 -1.29 -17.90
N PHE A 128 -15.51 -1.38 -16.86
CA PHE A 128 -15.80 -0.77 -15.57
C PHE A 128 -15.66 0.75 -15.60
N ASP A 129 -16.58 1.44 -14.93
CA ASP A 129 -16.55 2.90 -14.78
C ASP A 129 -15.87 3.35 -13.47
N VAL A 130 -16.13 2.63 -12.37
CA VAL A 130 -15.69 3.02 -11.01
C VAL A 130 -15.31 1.79 -10.18
N LEU A 131 -14.22 1.90 -9.41
CA LEU A 131 -13.81 0.89 -8.44
C LEU A 131 -14.28 1.28 -7.04
N LEU A 132 -15.20 0.50 -6.46
CA LEU A 132 -15.56 0.63 -5.06
C LEU A 132 -14.63 -0.24 -4.20
N MET A 133 -13.85 0.40 -3.33
CA MET A 133 -12.91 -0.29 -2.43
C MET A 133 -12.82 0.42 -1.08
N PRO A 134 -12.42 -0.27 0.00
CA PRO A 134 -12.18 0.40 1.27
C PRO A 134 -10.94 1.30 1.17
N PRO A 135 -10.91 2.47 1.84
CA PRO A 135 -9.75 3.36 1.81
C PRO A 135 -8.60 2.87 2.70
N HIS A 136 -8.90 2.03 3.70
CA HIS A 136 -7.95 1.52 4.68
C HIS A 136 -8.48 0.21 5.28
N GLY A 137 -7.60 -0.65 5.78
CA GLY A 137 -7.96 -1.95 6.38
C GLY A 137 -8.43 -1.86 7.84
N LEU A 138 -8.26 -0.71 8.47
CA LEU A 138 -8.61 -0.43 9.87
C LEU A 138 -9.35 0.90 9.99
N PRO A 139 -10.23 1.05 11.01
CA PRO A 139 -10.72 2.37 11.40
C PRO A 139 -9.56 3.22 11.96
N ALA A 140 -9.88 4.40 12.49
CA ALA A 140 -8.89 5.30 13.09
C ALA A 140 -7.91 4.52 13.98
N MET A 141 -6.63 4.53 13.59
CA MET A 141 -5.61 3.75 14.28
C MET A 141 -5.34 4.36 15.66
N PRO A 142 -5.04 3.53 16.68
CA PRO A 142 -4.52 4.05 17.94
C PRO A 142 -3.29 4.91 17.70
N HIS A 143 -3.16 5.98 18.48
CA HIS A 143 -1.97 6.81 18.43
C HIS A 143 -0.72 5.92 18.58
N ARG A 144 0.36 6.33 17.91
CA ARG A 144 1.68 5.69 17.99
C ARG A 144 1.84 4.33 17.31
N LYS A 145 0.79 3.76 16.71
CA LYS A 145 0.84 2.49 15.96
C LYS A 145 0.92 2.55 14.41
N PRO A 146 0.94 3.71 13.70
CA PRO A 146 0.83 3.69 12.23
C PRO A 146 1.87 2.84 11.50
N ILE A 147 3.14 2.88 11.92
CA ILE A 147 4.20 2.11 11.26
C ILE A 147 4.04 0.60 11.49
N ASP A 148 3.54 0.19 12.65
CA ASP A 148 3.27 -1.22 12.95
C ASP A 148 2.06 -1.74 12.14
N LEU A 149 1.20 -0.82 11.68
CA LEU A 149 -0.04 -1.10 10.97
C LEU A 149 0.00 -0.68 9.49
N LEU A 150 1.19 -0.41 8.94
CA LEU A 150 1.38 0.03 7.55
C LEU A 150 0.71 -0.90 6.55
N ALA A 151 0.69 -2.19 6.87
CA ALA A 151 0.03 -3.23 6.08
C ALA A 151 -1.46 -2.91 5.82
N ALA A 152 -2.15 -2.29 6.77
CA ALA A 152 -3.55 -1.89 6.63
C ALA A 152 -3.75 -0.71 5.67
N ALA A 153 -2.71 0.06 5.36
CA ALA A 153 -2.75 1.17 4.42
C ALA A 153 -2.59 0.74 2.96
N SER A 154 -2.39 -0.56 2.68
CA SER A 154 -2.15 -1.09 1.34
C SER A 154 -3.21 -0.71 0.30
N TYR A 155 -4.47 -0.58 0.73
CA TYR A 155 -5.57 -0.12 -0.12
C TYR A 155 -5.30 1.26 -0.75
N ALA A 156 -4.65 2.17 -0.03
CA ALA A 156 -4.32 3.50 -0.54
C ALA A 156 -3.13 3.50 -1.50
N PHE A 157 -2.31 2.45 -1.53
CA PHE A 157 -1.14 2.38 -2.42
C PHE A 157 -1.54 2.11 -3.87
N VAL A 158 -2.64 1.37 -4.07
CA VAL A 158 -3.13 0.96 -5.39
C VAL A 158 -3.43 2.17 -6.28
N PRO A 159 -4.32 3.12 -5.91
CA PRO A 159 -4.60 4.27 -6.77
C PRO A 159 -3.37 5.15 -7.00
N ASN A 160 -2.46 5.26 -6.02
CA ASN A 160 -1.20 6.00 -6.19
C ASN A 160 -0.30 5.38 -7.27
N LEU A 161 -0.22 4.04 -7.33
CA LEU A 161 0.55 3.35 -8.38
C LEU A 161 -0.11 3.41 -9.74
N LEU A 162 -1.43 3.25 -9.78
CA LEU A 162 -2.18 3.26 -11.03
C LEU A 162 -2.32 4.67 -11.61
N GLY A 163 -2.08 5.71 -10.80
CA GLY A 163 -2.32 7.09 -11.20
C GLY A 163 -3.81 7.41 -11.37
N TRP A 164 -4.68 6.62 -10.73
CA TRP A 164 -6.13 6.76 -10.85
C TRP A 164 -6.67 7.83 -9.89
N PRO A 165 -7.68 8.60 -10.31
CA PRO A 165 -8.40 9.49 -9.40
C PRO A 165 -9.10 8.66 -8.32
N ALA A 166 -8.93 9.04 -7.06
CA ALA A 166 -9.54 8.35 -5.92
C ALA A 166 -10.13 9.35 -4.92
N GLY A 167 -11.29 9.00 -4.36
CA GLY A 167 -11.99 9.78 -3.33
C GLY A 167 -12.48 8.89 -2.19
N VAL A 168 -12.73 9.50 -1.03
CA VAL A 168 -13.24 8.79 0.16
C VAL A 168 -14.50 9.45 0.67
N VAL A 169 -15.55 8.64 0.87
CA VAL A 169 -16.84 9.09 1.42
C VAL A 169 -17.08 8.38 2.75
N SER A 170 -17.49 9.15 3.77
CA SER A 170 -17.81 8.62 5.10
C SER A 170 -19.25 8.13 5.15
N LEU A 171 -19.45 6.84 5.40
CA LEU A 171 -20.78 6.21 5.43
C LEU A 171 -21.31 5.96 6.85
N SER A 172 -20.42 5.85 7.84
CA SER A 172 -20.82 5.50 9.21
C SER A 172 -19.75 5.85 10.24
N ARG A 173 -20.07 5.62 11.52
CA ARG A 173 -19.15 5.74 12.66
C ARG A 173 -18.98 4.36 13.30
N VAL A 174 -17.75 4.06 13.73
CA VAL A 174 -17.50 2.90 14.58
C VAL A 174 -18.15 3.17 15.94
N ARG A 175 -19.03 2.28 16.37
CA ARG A 175 -19.58 2.25 17.73
C ARG A 175 -18.70 1.37 18.59
#